data_AF-A0A915BG80-F1
#
_entry.id   AF-A0A915BG80-F1
#
_cell.length_a   1.000
_cell.length_b   1.000
_cell.length_c   1.000
_cell.angle_alpha   90.00
_cell.angle_beta   90.00
_cell.angle_gamma   90.00
#
_symmetry.space_group_name_H-M   'P 1'
#
loop_
_entity.id
_entity.type
_entity.pdbx_description
1 polymer ?
#
loop_
_entity_poly.entity_id
_entity_poly.type
_entity_poly.pdbx_seq_one_letter_code
_entity_poly.pdbx_strand_id
1 'polypeptide(L)'
;AVLGLSPVICDYKYDVKSSRWCVVTFQALFKHSDVLDVNSLYSNDLDMIWRCYGIEACARALIKEIVRVFTPYGIDVSRRHLTLTADYMTFTGRIQPFSRGAMASSASPLQKMTFETTFSFLR
;
A
#
# COMPACT_ATOMS: atom_id res chain seq x y z
N ALA A 1 24.72 6.01 22.23
CA ALA A 1 25.70 6.08 21.13
C ALA A 1 25.57 4.79 20.31
N VAL A 2 24.66 4.77 19.33
CA VAL A 2 24.64 3.67 18.36
C VAL A 2 25.33 4.19 17.13
N LEU A 3 26.45 3.53 16.88
CA LEU A 3 27.41 3.72 15.82
C LEU A 3 26.73 3.94 14.48
N GLY A 4 27.27 4.92 13.74
CA GLY A 4 27.46 4.87 12.30
C GLY A 4 26.23 4.53 11.48
N LEU A 5 25.70 5.57 10.82
CA LEU A 5 24.92 5.47 9.59
C LEU A 5 25.49 4.37 8.69
N SER A 6 24.91 3.17 8.82
CA SER A 6 25.08 2.12 7.82
C SER A 6 24.49 2.69 6.54
N PRO A 7 25.21 2.70 5.40
CA PRO A 7 24.75 3.28 4.11
C PRO A 7 23.52 2.57 3.51
N VAL A 8 22.85 1.76 4.33
CA VAL A 8 21.78 0.82 4.01
C VAL A 8 20.46 1.27 4.63
N ILE A 9 20.51 2.03 5.71
CA ILE A 9 19.32 2.46 6.45
C ILE A 9 18.97 3.84 5.92
N CYS A 10 18.03 3.89 4.97
CA CYS A 10 17.61 5.14 4.31
C CYS A 10 16.75 6.03 5.21
N ASP A 11 16.05 5.48 6.18
CA ASP A 11 15.34 6.24 7.22
C ASP A 11 15.03 5.33 8.42
N TYR A 12 15.02 5.91 9.63
CA TYR A 12 14.57 5.23 10.86
C TYR A 12 13.75 6.23 11.68
N LYS A 13 12.48 5.91 11.98
CA LYS A 13 11.62 6.79 12.75
C LYS A 13 11.32 6.15 14.10
N TYR A 14 11.97 6.67 15.15
CA TYR A 14 11.72 6.24 16.52
C TYR A 14 10.38 6.82 17.00
N ASP A 15 9.44 5.97 17.40
CA ASP A 15 8.19 6.43 18.00
C ASP A 15 8.40 6.72 19.48
N VAL A 16 8.61 8.01 19.79
CA VAL A 16 8.91 8.53 21.13
C VAL A 16 7.77 8.29 22.13
N LYS A 17 6.52 8.17 21.67
CA LYS A 17 5.37 7.96 22.57
C LYS A 17 5.24 6.51 23.04
N SER A 18 5.71 5.57 22.22
CA SER A 18 5.48 4.14 22.40
C SER A 18 6.71 3.38 22.91
N SER A 19 7.87 4.06 23.03
CA SER A 19 9.18 3.44 23.30
C SER A 19 9.45 2.21 22.41
N ARG A 20 9.08 2.30 21.13
CA ARG A 20 9.21 1.23 20.15
C ARG A 20 9.89 1.76 18.88
N TRP A 21 10.75 0.92 18.32
CA TRP A 21 11.30 1.16 16.99
C TRP A 21 10.21 0.92 15.95
N CYS A 22 9.89 1.94 15.16
CA CYS A 22 8.84 1.86 14.16
C CYS A 22 9.43 1.95 12.75
N VAL A 23 8.88 1.09 11.89
CA VAL A 23 9.14 0.95 10.44
C VAL A 23 10.49 0.32 10.11
N VAL A 24 10.46 -0.99 9.86
CA VAL A 24 11.62 -1.74 9.32
C VAL A 24 11.59 -1.63 7.81
N THR A 25 12.60 -0.98 7.24
CA THR A 25 12.79 -0.90 5.78
C THR A 25 13.28 -2.25 5.26
N PHE A 26 12.55 -2.86 4.31
CA PHE A 26 12.92 -4.17 3.74
C PHE A 26 14.37 -4.23 3.21
N GLN A 27 14.93 -3.11 2.74
CA GLN A 27 16.32 -3.04 2.25
C GLN A 27 17.38 -3.44 3.28
N ALA A 28 17.15 -3.17 4.56
CA ALA A 28 18.03 -3.63 5.63
C ALA A 28 17.85 -5.13 5.91
N LEU A 29 16.62 -5.64 5.81
CA LEU A 29 16.31 -7.06 6.00
C LEU A 29 16.88 -7.94 4.89
N PHE A 30 16.90 -7.46 3.65
CA PHE A 30 17.47 -8.18 2.50
C PHE A 30 18.97 -8.51 2.69
N LYS A 31 19.70 -7.75 3.51
CA LYS A 31 21.13 -8.00 3.76
C LYS A 31 21.41 -9.11 4.76
N HIS A 32 20.41 -9.50 5.54
CA HIS A 32 20.50 -10.57 6.54
C HIS A 32 19.78 -11.83 6.07
N SER A 33 19.93 -12.16 4.78
CA SER A 33 19.34 -13.34 4.14
C SER A 33 19.89 -14.67 4.65
N ASP A 34 21.02 -14.62 5.35
CA ASP A 34 21.68 -15.74 6.02
C ASP A 34 20.94 -16.20 7.29
N VAL A 35 20.21 -15.28 7.94
CA VAL A 35 19.50 -15.55 9.20
C VAL A 35 17.97 -15.49 9.03
N LEU A 36 17.49 -14.68 8.08
CA LEU A 36 16.05 -14.43 7.87
C LEU A 36 15.58 -15.01 6.53
N ASP A 37 14.41 -15.66 6.55
CA ASP A 37 13.73 -16.05 5.31
C ASP A 37 13.09 -14.84 4.64
N VAL A 38 13.91 -14.21 3.79
CA VAL A 38 13.60 -13.02 3.02
C VAL A 38 12.33 -13.16 2.16
N ASN A 39 12.06 -14.37 1.63
CA ASN A 39 10.95 -14.59 0.70
C ASN A 39 9.59 -14.60 1.40
N SER A 40 9.57 -14.82 2.72
CA SER A 40 8.36 -14.84 3.55
C SER A 40 8.02 -13.49 4.18
N LEU A 41 8.88 -12.48 4.00
CA LEU A 41 8.73 -11.19 4.66
C LEU A 41 7.46 -10.46 4.18
N TYR A 42 6.67 -10.02 5.15
CA TYR A 42 5.40 -9.35 4.92
C TYR A 42 5.31 -8.07 5.75
N SER A 43 4.72 -7.03 5.16
CA SER A 43 4.40 -5.76 5.83
C SER A 43 2.94 -5.41 5.59
N ASN A 44 2.35 -4.64 6.50
CA ASN A 44 1.03 -4.03 6.32
C ASN A 44 1.08 -2.73 5.51
N ASP A 45 2.27 -2.19 5.25
CA ASP A 45 2.46 -0.99 4.44
C ASP A 45 2.52 -1.34 2.94
N LEU A 46 1.45 -0.98 2.22
CA LEU A 46 1.31 -1.25 0.79
C LEU A 46 2.29 -0.44 -0.07
N ASP A 47 2.64 0.80 0.32
CA ASP A 47 3.60 1.61 -0.43
C ASP A 47 5.00 1.00 -0.34
N MET A 48 5.35 0.47 0.85
CA MET A 48 6.61 -0.23 1.04
C MET A 48 6.68 -1.53 0.23
N ILE A 49 5.58 -2.30 0.18
CA ILE A 49 5.50 -3.52 -0.64
C ILE A 49 5.61 -3.18 -2.14
N TRP A 50 4.91 -2.14 -2.60
CA TRP A 50 4.99 -1.70 -4.00
C TRP A 50 6.41 -1.32 -4.40
N ARG A 51 7.13 -0.59 -3.54
CA ARG A 51 8.53 -0.18 -3.81
C ARG A 51 9.52 -1.34 -3.82
N CYS A 52 9.31 -2.37 -3.01
CA CYS A 52 10.26 -3.49 -2.86
C CYS A 52 9.95 -4.69 -3.75
N TYR A 53 8.67 -5.03 -3.91
CA TYR A 53 8.21 -6.23 -4.62
C TYR A 53 7.40 -5.94 -5.89
N GLY A 54 7.02 -4.69 -6.13
CA GLY A 54 6.27 -4.27 -7.32
C GLY A 54 4.74 -4.29 -7.15
N ILE A 55 4.03 -3.95 -8.23
CA ILE A 55 2.59 -3.69 -8.21
C ILE A 55 1.74 -4.95 -8.00
N GLU A 56 2.14 -6.09 -8.56
CA GLU A 56 1.42 -7.37 -8.41
C GLU A 56 1.46 -7.91 -6.97
N ALA A 57 2.62 -7.78 -6.31
CA ALA A 57 2.76 -8.12 -4.90
C ALA A 57 1.89 -7.20 -4.03
N CYS A 58 1.83 -5.92 -4.39
CA CYS A 58 0.96 -4.97 -3.72
C CYS A 58 -0.53 -5.29 -3.91
N ALA A 59 -0.98 -5.67 -5.11
CA ALA A 59 -2.37 -6.05 -5.37
C ALA A 59 -2.79 -7.24 -4.50
N ARG A 60 -1.92 -8.24 -4.37
CA ARG A 60 -2.14 -9.38 -3.47
C ARG A 60 -2.17 -8.98 -1.99
N ALA A 61 -1.27 -8.10 -1.57
CA ALA A 61 -1.25 -7.59 -0.21
C ALA A 61 -2.51 -6.76 0.12
N LEU A 62 -2.99 -5.96 -0.83
CA LEU A 62 -4.23 -5.18 -0.68
C LEU A 62 -5.44 -6.10 -0.44
N ILE A 63 -5.60 -7.16 -1.24
CA ILE A 63 -6.68 -8.15 -1.03
C ILE A 63 -6.56 -8.79 0.36
N LYS A 64 -5.34 -9.17 0.76
CA LYS A 64 -5.08 -9.78 2.08
C LYS A 64 -5.43 -8.85 3.24
N GLU A 65 -5.08 -7.56 3.15
CA GLU A 65 -5.41 -6.57 4.17
C GLU A 65 -6.91 -6.30 4.25
N ILE A 66 -7.61 -6.21 3.11
CA ILE A 66 -9.08 -6.05 3.12
C ILE A 66 -9.76 -7.25 3.80
N VAL A 67 -9.34 -8.49 3.48
CA VAL A 67 -9.86 -9.70 4.15
C VAL A 67 -9.59 -9.65 5.65
N ARG A 68 -8.39 -9.22 6.07
CA ARG A 68 -8.02 -9.07 7.49
C ARG A 68 -8.90 -8.08 8.24
N VAL A 69 -9.37 -7.02 7.59
CA VAL A 69 -10.30 -6.06 8.20
C VAL A 69 -11.68 -6.68 8.40
N PHE A 70 -12.18 -7.48 7.45
CA PHE A 70 -13.51 -8.07 7.53
C PHE A 70 -13.61 -9.33 8.41
N THR A 71 -12.50 -10.08 8.54
CA THR A 71 -12.46 -11.36 9.27
C THR A 71 -12.94 -11.26 10.73
N PRO A 72 -12.53 -10.25 11.53
CA PRO A 72 -12.99 -10.11 12.93
C PRO A 72 -14.49 -9.84 13.07
N TYR A 73 -15.14 -9.30 12.03
CA TYR A 73 -16.56 -9.02 12.03
C TYR A 73 -17.41 -10.20 11.52
N GLY A 74 -16.77 -11.31 11.12
CA GLY A 74 -17.47 -12.47 10.55
C GLY A 74 -18.10 -12.21 9.18
N ILE A 75 -17.67 -11.15 8.48
CA ILE A 75 -18.19 -10.79 7.16
C ILE A 75 -17.37 -11.55 6.11
N ASP A 76 -18.02 -12.52 5.43
CA ASP A 76 -17.40 -13.20 4.29
C ASP A 76 -17.67 -12.43 3.00
N VAL A 77 -16.61 -11.97 2.34
CA VAL A 77 -16.68 -11.27 1.06
C VAL A 77 -16.04 -12.15 0.01
N SER A 78 -16.79 -12.44 -1.05
CA SER A 78 -16.26 -13.22 -2.18
C SER A 78 -15.01 -12.56 -2.76
N ARG A 79 -13.95 -13.36 -2.93
CA ARG A 79 -12.68 -12.91 -3.52
C ARG A 79 -12.84 -12.20 -4.86
N ARG A 80 -13.87 -12.54 -5.66
CA ARG A 80 -14.12 -11.91 -6.96
C ARG A 80 -14.34 -10.39 -6.84
N HIS A 81 -15.03 -9.93 -5.79
CA HIS A 81 -15.22 -8.50 -5.56
C HIS A 81 -13.91 -7.83 -5.19
N LEU A 82 -13.15 -8.44 -4.29
CA LEU A 82 -11.87 -7.91 -3.82
C LEU A 82 -10.83 -7.84 -4.93
N THR A 83 -10.75 -8.85 -5.80
CA THR A 83 -9.85 -8.87 -6.95
C THR A 83 -10.20 -7.74 -7.92
N LEU A 84 -11.48 -7.56 -8.27
CA LEU A 84 -11.90 -6.49 -9.17
C LEU A 84 -11.56 -5.11 -8.59
N THR A 85 -11.77 -4.90 -7.29
CA THR A 85 -11.40 -3.65 -6.61
C THR A 85 -9.89 -3.44 -6.62
N ALA A 86 -9.11 -4.47 -6.31
CA ALA A 86 -7.65 -4.39 -6.29
C ALA A 86 -7.09 -4.06 -7.68
N ASP A 87 -7.55 -4.76 -8.72
CA ASP A 87 -7.12 -4.53 -10.10
C ASP A 87 -7.43 -3.10 -10.56
N TYR A 88 -8.61 -2.58 -10.20
CA TYR A 88 -8.96 -1.20 -10.49
C TYR A 88 -8.06 -0.19 -9.76
N MET A 89 -7.70 -0.47 -8.50
CA MET A 89 -6.79 0.39 -7.75
C MET A 89 -5.35 0.35 -8.28
N THR A 90 -4.93 -0.71 -8.97
CA THR A 90 -3.55 -0.90 -9.44
C THR A 90 -3.36 -0.76 -10.96
N PHE A 91 -4.42 -0.46 -11.72
CA PHE A 91 -4.38 -0.48 -13.19
C PHE A 91 -3.32 0.47 -13.81
N THR A 92 -2.99 1.57 -13.14
CA THR A 92 -2.01 2.56 -13.62
C THR A 92 -0.56 2.20 -13.30
N GLY A 93 -0.31 1.04 -12.67
CA GLY A 93 1.01 0.65 -12.17
C GLY A 93 1.38 1.30 -10.83
N ARG A 94 0.47 2.07 -10.22
CA ARG A 94 0.58 2.65 -8.88
C ARG A 94 -0.70 2.37 -8.11
N ILE A 95 -0.61 2.39 -6.78
CA ILE A 95 -1.76 2.24 -5.91
C ILE A 95 -2.56 3.55 -5.95
N GLN A 96 -3.76 3.50 -6.51
CA GLN A 96 -4.65 4.64 -6.62
C GLN A 96 -5.85 4.46 -5.68
N PRO A 97 -6.04 5.33 -4.67
CA PRO A 97 -7.22 5.27 -3.81
C PRO A 97 -8.48 5.72 -4.54
N PHE A 98 -9.66 5.39 -4.03
CA PHE A 98 -10.93 5.95 -4.53
C PHE A 98 -11.14 7.38 -4.01
N SER A 99 -10.40 8.34 -4.57
CA SER A 99 -10.43 9.75 -4.15
C SER A 99 -10.64 10.70 -5.33
N ARG A 100 -10.89 11.98 -5.05
CA ARG A 100 -11.01 13.03 -6.07
C ARG A 100 -9.79 13.10 -7.00
N GLY A 101 -8.58 12.94 -6.45
CA GLY A 101 -7.33 12.94 -7.23
C GLY A 101 -7.27 11.78 -8.22
N ALA A 102 -7.73 10.60 -7.79
CA ALA A 102 -7.85 9.42 -8.63
C ALA A 102 -8.93 9.58 -9.71
N MET A 103 -10.07 10.18 -9.38
CA MET A 103 -11.15 10.40 -10.34
C MET A 103 -10.81 11.43 -11.41
N ALA A 104 -9.84 12.32 -11.16
CA ALA A 104 -9.36 13.27 -12.16
C ALA A 104 -8.79 12.57 -13.41
N SER A 105 -8.24 11.35 -13.27
CA SER A 105 -7.71 10.56 -14.39
C SER A 105 -8.77 9.73 -15.13
N SER A 106 -10.04 9.73 -14.68
CA SER A 106 -11.12 9.05 -15.39
C SER A 106 -11.35 9.63 -16.79
N ALA A 107 -11.81 8.83 -17.74
CA ALA A 107 -12.03 9.31 -19.11
C ALA A 107 -13.32 10.12 -19.25
N SER A 108 -14.36 9.80 -18.46
CA SER A 108 -15.69 10.40 -18.59
C SER A 108 -15.78 11.74 -17.84
N PRO A 109 -15.96 12.89 -18.54
CA PRO A 109 -16.12 14.18 -17.89
C PRO A 109 -17.43 14.27 -17.10
N LEU A 110 -18.51 13.62 -17.57
CA LEU A 110 -19.77 13.55 -16.84
C LEU A 110 -19.60 12.85 -15.49
N GLN A 111 -18.87 11.74 -15.47
CA GLN A 111 -18.56 11.01 -14.23
C GLN A 111 -17.79 11.88 -13.22
N LYS A 112 -16.87 12.73 -13.71
CA LYS A 112 -16.15 13.69 -12.85
C LYS A 112 -17.06 14.77 -12.30
N MET A 113 -17.96 15.30 -13.14
CA MET A 113 -18.92 16.33 -12.75
C MET A 113 -19.90 15.80 -11.69
N THR A 114 -20.42 14.58 -11.84
CA THR A 114 -21.40 14.00 -10.91
C THR A 114 -20.82 13.59 -9.55
N PHE A 115 -19.50 13.53 -9.40
CA PHE A 115 -18.89 13.08 -8.14
C PHE A 115 -18.92 14.16 -7.06
N GLU A 116 -18.25 15.30 -7.27
CA GLU A 116 -18.13 16.35 -6.24
C GLU A 116 -18.03 17.78 -6.80
N THR A 117 -17.22 18.03 -7.84
CA THR A 117 -16.93 19.41 -8.30
C THR A 117 -17.29 19.67 -9.76
N THR A 118 -18.58 19.89 -10.03
CA THR A 118 -19.15 20.14 -11.37
C THR A 118 -18.43 21.27 -12.14
N PHE A 119 -18.39 22.48 -11.58
CA PHE A 119 -17.81 23.66 -12.23
C PHE A 119 -16.30 23.57 -12.48
N SER A 120 -15.59 22.72 -11.73
CA SER A 120 -14.16 22.52 -11.96
C SER A 120 -13.86 21.68 -13.20
N PHE A 121 -14.82 20.87 -13.65
CA PHE A 121 -14.67 19.99 -14.82
C PHE A 121 -15.47 20.47 -16.03
N LEU A 122 -16.44 21.36 -15.83
CA LEU A 122 -17.23 22.01 -16.87
C LEU A 122 -16.47 23.24 -17.35
N ARG A 123 -15.73 23.09 -18.43
CA ARG A 123 -14.88 24.13 -19.02
C ARG A 123 -15.19 24.27 -20.50
#